data_AF-A0A258WS09-F1
#
_entry.id   AF-A0A258WS09-F1
#
_cell.length_a   1.000
_cell.length_b   1.000
_cell.length_c   1.000
_cell.angle_alpha   90.00
_cell.angle_beta   90.00
_cell.angle_gamma   90.00
#
_symmetry.space_group_name_H-M   'P 1'
#
loop_
_entity.id
_entity.type
_entity.pdbx_description
1 polymer ?
#
loop_
_entity_poly.entity_id
_entity_poly.type
_entity_poly.pdbx_seq_one_letter_code
_entity_poly.pdbx_strand_id
1 'polypeptide(L)'
;MKLIKYIFLIIILLSVGSLMSQPKEKVEKPYYIYEKGQAMNKVIVRKELRGTENIVQIEVLNASGGTALVRGPILAGAEINEVIPTQGSFNLIRQISKSGRGETIQLLDVVFPVRLRINISGQFLEVEIKEVGFWKIAVGLTQ
;
A
#
# COMPACT_ATOMS: atom_id res chain seq x y z
N MET A 1 -59.22 19.54 -22.14
CA MET A 1 -57.84 20.05 -21.92
C MET A 1 -57.24 19.77 -20.53
N LYS A 2 -57.98 19.23 -19.54
CA LYS A 2 -57.41 18.91 -18.21
C LYS A 2 -56.61 17.59 -18.18
N LEU A 3 -57.06 16.58 -18.95
CA LEU A 3 -56.45 15.24 -18.97
C LEU A 3 -55.00 15.22 -19.48
N ILE A 4 -54.69 16.03 -20.51
CA ILE A 4 -53.35 16.11 -21.12
C ILE A 4 -52.31 16.69 -20.15
N LYS A 5 -52.73 17.60 -19.25
CA LYS A 5 -51.84 18.18 -18.23
C LYS A 5 -51.38 17.14 -17.20
N TYR A 6 -52.23 16.17 -16.86
CA TYR A 6 -51.87 15.09 -15.93
C TYR A 6 -50.90 14.09 -16.55
N ILE A 7 -51.03 13.81 -17.85
CA ILE A 7 -50.10 12.93 -18.58
C ILE A 7 -48.70 13.54 -18.60
N PHE A 8 -48.59 14.85 -18.87
CA PHE A 8 -47.31 15.55 -18.81
C PHE A 8 -46.67 15.54 -17.42
N LEU A 9 -47.48 15.65 -16.36
CA LEU A 9 -47.00 15.62 -14.98
C LEU A 9 -46.43 14.24 -14.59
N ILE A 10 -47.06 13.15 -15.07
CA ILE A 10 -46.62 11.77 -14.82
C ILE A 10 -45.30 11.46 -15.54
N ILE A 11 -45.13 11.94 -16.77
CA ILE A 11 -43.89 11.75 -17.54
C ILE A 11 -42.72 12.46 -16.85
N ILE A 12 -42.96 13.67 -16.33
CA ILE A 12 -41.93 14.41 -15.58
C ILE A 12 -41.58 13.67 -14.28
N LEU A 13 -42.56 13.18 -13.51
CA LEU A 13 -42.27 12.41 -12.29
C LEU A 13 -41.47 11.12 -12.56
N LEU A 14 -41.73 10.43 -13.66
CA LEU A 14 -41.00 9.22 -14.04
C LEU A 14 -39.57 9.51 -14.52
N SER A 15 -39.31 10.72 -15.04
CA SER A 15 -37.97 11.12 -15.51
C SER A 15 -36.99 11.52 -14.41
N VAL A 16 -37.48 11.83 -13.19
CA VAL A 16 -36.62 12.20 -12.05
C VAL A 16 -36.12 10.96 -11.27
N GLY A 17 -36.80 9.82 -11.41
CA GLY A 17 -36.47 8.57 -10.70
C GLY A 17 -35.27 7.79 -11.25
N SER A 18 -34.71 8.19 -12.39
CA SER A 18 -33.63 7.48 -13.07
C SER A 18 -32.23 8.04 -12.84
N LEU A 19 -32.05 9.02 -11.94
CA LEU A 19 -30.76 9.22 -11.26
C LEU A 19 -30.54 8.10 -10.24
N MET A 20 -30.59 6.85 -10.69
CA MET A 20 -30.00 5.74 -9.97
C MET A 20 -28.53 6.08 -9.83
N SER A 21 -28.15 6.46 -8.62
CA SER A 21 -26.78 6.49 -8.14
C SER A 21 -26.09 5.24 -8.65
N GLN A 22 -25.28 5.38 -9.71
CA GLN A 22 -24.43 4.29 -10.15
C GLN A 22 -23.66 3.83 -8.91
N PRO A 23 -23.66 2.53 -8.58
CA PRO A 23 -22.85 2.05 -7.48
C PRO A 23 -21.42 2.46 -7.81
N LYS A 24 -20.90 3.41 -7.02
CA LYS A 24 -19.56 3.96 -7.19
C LYS A 24 -18.64 2.76 -7.21
N GLU A 25 -18.13 2.43 -8.40
CA GLU A 25 -17.35 1.23 -8.62
C GLU A 25 -16.25 1.22 -7.57
N LYS A 26 -16.30 0.22 -6.69
CA LYS A 26 -15.51 0.22 -5.46
C LYS A 26 -14.08 -0.02 -5.91
N VAL A 27 -13.35 1.07 -6.18
CA VAL A 27 -11.97 1.06 -6.68
C VAL A 27 -11.21 0.00 -5.91
N GLU A 28 -10.91 -1.12 -6.56
CA GLU A 28 -10.26 -2.23 -5.91
C GLU A 28 -8.86 -1.73 -5.53
N LYS A 29 -8.52 -1.84 -4.25
CA LYS A 29 -7.22 -1.38 -3.78
C LYS A 29 -6.14 -2.24 -4.46
N PRO A 30 -5.05 -1.65 -4.96
CA PRO A 30 -4.01 -2.40 -5.67
C PRO A 30 -3.17 -3.30 -4.75
N TYR A 31 -3.58 -3.46 -3.49
CA TYR A 31 -2.91 -4.24 -2.47
C TYR A 31 -3.87 -4.67 -1.35
N TYR A 32 -3.47 -5.70 -0.61
CA TYR A 32 -4.09 -6.11 0.64
C TYR A 32 -3.01 -6.34 1.71
N ILE A 33 -3.25 -5.95 2.95
CA ILE A 33 -2.34 -6.20 4.08
C ILE A 33 -3.00 -7.25 4.97
N TYR A 34 -2.36 -8.40 5.10
CA TYR A 34 -2.83 -9.53 5.92
C TYR A 34 -2.29 -9.45 7.35
N GLU A 35 -1.02 -9.08 7.48
CA GLU A 35 -0.33 -8.98 8.78
C GLU A 35 0.49 -7.69 8.81
N LYS A 36 0.48 -7.00 9.96
CA LYS A 36 1.32 -5.84 10.21
C LYS A 36 1.88 -5.92 11.63
N GLY A 37 3.21 -5.97 11.74
CA GLY A 37 3.92 -5.95 13.02
C GLY A 37 3.52 -4.76 13.91
N GLN A 38 3.60 -4.95 15.22
CA GLN A 38 3.16 -3.95 16.21
C GLN A 38 3.98 -2.67 16.19
N ALA A 39 5.28 -2.76 15.85
CA ALA A 39 6.13 -1.58 15.72
C ALA A 39 5.97 -0.90 14.35
N MET A 40 5.20 -1.43 13.40
CA MET A 40 4.98 -0.77 12.12
C MET A 40 3.87 0.27 12.27
N ASN A 41 4.23 1.55 12.39
CA ASN A 41 3.29 2.65 12.57
C ASN A 41 2.40 2.85 11.34
N LYS A 42 2.99 2.74 10.15
CA LYS A 42 2.29 3.04 8.90
C LYS A 42 2.79 2.18 7.77
N VAL A 43 1.85 1.66 6.98
CA VAL A 43 2.14 1.00 5.71
C VAL A 43 1.36 1.75 4.64
N ILE A 44 2.09 2.33 3.69
CA ILE A 44 1.54 3.09 2.58
C ILE A 44 1.97 2.39 1.30
N VAL A 45 1.00 1.99 0.50
CA VAL A 45 1.28 1.51 -0.86
C VAL A 45 0.89 2.62 -1.83
N ARG A 46 1.88 3.14 -2.56
CA ARG A 46 1.69 4.19 -3.56
C ARG A 46 2.06 3.66 -4.93
N LYS A 47 1.26 4.07 -5.91
CA LYS A 47 1.56 3.91 -7.34
C LYS A 47 2.14 5.21 -7.86
N GLU A 48 3.27 5.14 -8.55
CA GLU A 48 3.80 6.30 -9.26
C GLU A 48 3.05 6.43 -10.59
N LEU A 49 2.31 7.53 -10.76
CA LEU A 49 1.47 7.78 -11.94
C LEU A 49 2.29 7.93 -13.23
N ARG A 50 3.59 8.19 -13.12
CA ARG A 50 4.52 8.35 -14.25
C ARG A 50 5.16 7.04 -14.72
N GLY A 51 4.73 5.90 -14.17
CA GLY A 51 4.98 4.58 -14.74
C GLY A 51 6.37 3.99 -14.49
N THR A 52 7.20 4.60 -13.65
CA THR A 52 8.54 4.05 -13.39
C THR A 52 8.53 3.02 -12.26
N GLU A 53 7.86 3.26 -11.13
CA GLU A 53 8.07 2.41 -9.94
C GLU A 53 6.87 2.44 -8.96
N ASN A 54 6.35 1.27 -8.57
CA ASN A 54 5.39 1.16 -7.47
C ASN A 54 6.15 1.03 -6.14
N ILE A 55 5.62 1.57 -5.04
CA ILE A 55 6.30 1.54 -3.73
C ILE A 55 5.39 1.09 -2.60
N VAL A 56 5.84 0.10 -1.85
CA VAL A 56 5.37 -0.25 -0.52
C VAL A 56 6.30 0.46 0.47
N GLN A 57 5.82 1.57 1.04
CA GLN A 57 6.53 2.36 2.03
C GLN A 57 6.05 1.98 3.43
N ILE A 58 6.98 1.64 4.31
CA ILE A 58 6.74 1.15 5.66
C ILE A 58 7.48 2.05 6.64
N GLU A 59 6.72 2.63 7.56
CA GLU A 59 7.24 3.42 8.66
C GLU A 59 7.20 2.58 9.93
N VAL A 60 8.36 2.39 10.55
CA VAL A 60 8.53 1.59 11.76
C VAL A 60 8.80 2.55 12.93
N LEU A 61 8.11 2.34 14.03
CA LEU A 61 8.37 2.96 15.32
C LEU A 61 9.68 2.40 15.87
N ASN A 62 10.54 3.29 16.32
CA ASN A 62 11.70 2.86 17.06
C ASN A 62 11.28 2.33 18.44
N ALA A 63 11.13 1.00 18.57
CA ALA A 63 10.76 0.36 19.84
C ALA A 63 11.92 0.33 20.86
N SER A 64 13.16 0.64 20.45
CA SER A 64 14.26 0.87 21.38
C SER A 64 14.22 2.32 21.85
N GLY A 65 13.58 2.53 23.01
CA GLY A 65 13.40 3.84 23.63
C GLY A 65 14.71 4.62 23.74
N GLY A 66 14.69 5.84 23.24
CA GLY A 66 15.77 6.80 23.40
C GLY A 66 15.42 8.11 22.74
N THR A 67 15.12 9.12 23.55
CA THR A 67 15.10 10.52 23.12
C THR A 67 16.42 10.84 22.43
N ALA A 68 16.34 11.48 21.26
CA ALA A 68 17.50 12.03 20.57
C ALA A 68 18.03 13.24 21.37
N LEU A 69 18.70 12.99 22.48
CA LEU A 69 19.66 13.93 23.02
C LEU A 69 20.96 13.75 22.24
N VAL A 70 21.65 14.85 22.00
CA VAL A 70 22.82 15.08 21.14
C VAL A 70 24.03 14.12 21.39
N ARG A 71 23.90 13.13 22.30
CA ARG A 71 24.88 12.08 22.64
C ARG A 71 24.22 10.74 23.06
N GLY A 72 23.19 10.28 22.38
CA GLY A 72 22.61 8.93 22.59
C GLY A 72 23.28 7.85 21.71
N PRO A 73 23.18 6.56 22.07
CA PRO A 73 23.65 5.47 21.21
C PRO A 73 22.95 5.53 19.85
N ILE A 74 23.69 5.25 18.78
CA ILE A 74 23.14 5.17 17.42
C ILE A 74 22.08 4.05 17.42
N LEU A 75 20.80 4.44 17.37
CA LEU A 75 19.71 3.47 17.27
C LEU A 75 19.84 2.71 15.95
N ALA A 76 19.67 1.39 16.00
CA ALA A 76 19.72 0.56 14.81
C ALA A 76 18.57 0.95 13.86
N GLY A 77 18.89 1.15 12.58
CA GLY A 77 17.91 1.44 11.55
C GLY A 77 16.92 0.30 11.37
N ALA A 78 15.75 0.60 10.78
CA ALA A 78 14.86 -0.46 10.32
C ALA A 78 15.53 -1.21 9.16
N GLU A 79 15.60 -2.53 9.25
CA GLU A 79 16.30 -3.40 8.29
C GLU A 79 15.32 -4.43 7.73
N ILE A 80 15.41 -4.69 6.42
CA ILE A 80 14.66 -5.75 5.76
C ILE A 80 15.51 -7.01 5.85
N ASN A 81 15.20 -7.88 6.80
CA ASN A 81 15.93 -9.11 7.01
C ASN A 81 15.62 -10.15 5.94
N GLU A 82 14.36 -10.21 5.48
CA GLU A 82 13.92 -11.24 4.55
C GLU A 82 12.69 -10.78 3.76
N VAL A 83 12.59 -11.24 2.51
CA VAL A 83 11.38 -11.13 1.69
C VAL A 83 11.05 -12.50 1.13
N ILE A 84 9.95 -13.07 1.59
CA ILE A 84 9.50 -14.40 1.22
C ILE A 84 8.24 -14.28 0.37
N PRO A 85 8.23 -14.75 -0.89
CA PRO A 85 6.99 -14.90 -1.62
C PRO A 85 6.19 -16.09 -1.06
N THR A 86 5.01 -15.81 -0.48
CA THR A 86 4.06 -16.85 -0.02
C THR A 86 3.10 -17.27 -1.13
N GLN A 87 2.92 -16.41 -2.14
CA GLN A 87 2.20 -16.69 -3.39
C GLN A 87 2.85 -15.90 -4.52
N GLY A 88 2.89 -16.46 -5.74
CA GLY A 88 3.52 -15.81 -6.89
C GLY A 88 5.05 -15.83 -6.81
N SER A 89 5.71 -14.96 -7.59
CA SER A 89 7.18 -14.87 -7.61
C SER A 89 7.67 -13.51 -8.12
N PHE A 90 8.95 -13.25 -7.92
CA PHE A 90 9.71 -12.17 -8.53
C PHE A 90 11.07 -12.74 -8.96
N ASN A 91 11.68 -12.17 -9.99
CA ASN A 91 12.94 -12.70 -10.53
C ASN A 91 14.16 -12.31 -9.69
N LEU A 92 14.20 -11.06 -9.22
CA LEU A 92 15.38 -10.52 -8.56
C LEU A 92 15.01 -9.52 -7.47
N ILE A 93 15.73 -9.61 -6.34
CA ILE A 93 15.77 -8.54 -5.33
C ILE A 93 17.06 -7.75 -5.52
N ARG A 94 16.94 -6.43 -5.57
CA ARG A 94 18.07 -5.50 -5.60
C ARG A 94 18.01 -4.54 -4.42
N GLN A 95 19.08 -4.44 -3.65
CA GLN A 95 19.21 -3.38 -2.65
C GLN A 95 19.45 -2.04 -3.35
N ILE A 96 18.59 -1.05 -3.07
CA ILE A 96 18.65 0.30 -3.64
C ILE A 96 19.37 1.25 -2.70
N SER A 97 19.07 1.16 -1.41
CA SER A 97 19.71 1.97 -0.38
C SER A 97 19.70 1.25 0.96
N LYS A 98 20.72 1.49 1.77
CA LYS A 98 20.79 1.08 3.17
C LYS A 98 21.44 2.21 3.95
N SER A 99 20.77 2.65 5.00
CA SER A 99 21.19 3.77 5.84
C SER A 99 21.00 3.41 7.30
N GLY A 100 21.58 4.19 8.21
CA GLY A 100 21.35 4.04 9.65
C GLY A 100 19.89 4.28 10.09
N ARG A 101 19.00 4.70 9.18
CA ARG A 101 17.58 4.99 9.49
C ARG A 101 16.60 4.05 8.78
N GLY A 102 17.04 3.22 7.85
CA GLY A 102 16.15 2.48 6.98
C GLY A 102 16.84 1.85 5.78
N GLU A 103 16.09 1.00 5.08
CA GLU A 103 16.54 0.21 3.93
C GLU A 103 15.49 0.28 2.82
N THR A 104 15.93 0.26 1.56
CA THR A 104 15.05 0.15 0.40
C THR A 104 15.58 -0.91 -0.52
N ILE A 105 14.70 -1.84 -0.87
CA ILE A 105 14.94 -2.88 -1.86
C ILE A 105 13.95 -2.74 -3.01
N GLN A 106 14.30 -3.30 -4.15
CA GLN A 106 13.48 -3.37 -5.34
C GLN A 106 13.28 -4.83 -5.75
N LEU A 107 12.04 -5.18 -6.00
CA LEU A 107 11.60 -6.43 -6.61
C LEU A 107 11.42 -6.19 -8.11
N LEU A 108 12.15 -6.97 -8.90
CA LEU A 108 12.11 -6.90 -10.36
C LEU A 108 11.28 -8.06 -10.91
N ASP A 109 10.50 -7.77 -11.96
CA ASP A 109 9.63 -8.71 -12.66
C ASP A 109 8.66 -9.47 -11.74
N VAL A 110 7.85 -8.73 -11.00
CA VAL A 110 6.83 -9.31 -10.12
C VAL A 110 5.72 -9.97 -10.96
N VAL A 111 5.50 -11.27 -10.75
CA VAL A 111 4.44 -12.06 -11.39
C VAL A 111 3.18 -12.02 -10.53
N PHE A 112 2.12 -11.41 -11.07
CA PHE A 112 0.86 -11.18 -10.36
C PHE A 112 -0.06 -12.42 -10.34
N PRO A 113 -0.78 -12.69 -9.22
CA PRO A 113 -0.66 -12.03 -7.91
C PRO A 113 0.58 -12.49 -7.15
N VAL A 114 1.24 -11.53 -6.47
CA VAL A 114 2.32 -11.86 -5.52
C VAL A 114 1.88 -11.53 -4.11
N ARG A 115 2.07 -12.48 -3.20
CA ARG A 115 1.95 -12.25 -1.76
C ARG A 115 3.33 -12.39 -1.14
N LEU A 116 3.70 -11.40 -0.36
CA LEU A 116 5.03 -11.26 0.23
C LEU A 116 4.90 -11.21 1.74
N ARG A 117 5.65 -12.08 2.41
CA ARG A 117 5.93 -11.99 3.82
C ARG A 117 7.31 -11.38 4.00
N ILE A 118 7.36 -10.18 4.57
CA ILE A 118 8.56 -9.37 4.72
C ILE A 118 8.92 -9.35 6.19
N ASN A 119 10.14 -9.75 6.54
CA ASN A 119 10.69 -9.64 7.88
C ASN A 119 11.46 -8.33 8.00
N ILE A 120 11.01 -7.48 8.92
CA ILE A 120 11.54 -6.14 9.17
C ILE A 120 11.94 -6.06 10.64
N SER A 121 13.24 -6.05 10.91
CA SER A 121 13.80 -5.99 12.27
C SER A 121 13.13 -6.99 13.24
N GLY A 122 12.84 -8.20 12.77
CA GLY A 122 12.20 -9.27 13.56
C GLY A 122 10.67 -9.24 13.62
N GLN A 123 10.02 -8.33 12.87
CA GLN A 123 8.56 -8.28 12.73
C GLN A 123 8.10 -8.58 11.32
N PHE A 124 6.92 -9.17 11.18
CA PHE A 124 6.39 -9.54 9.88
C PHE A 124 5.40 -8.50 9.34
N LEU A 125 5.50 -8.25 8.04
CA LEU A 125 4.49 -7.62 7.21
C LEU A 125 4.09 -8.62 6.14
N GLU A 126 2.80 -8.94 6.05
CA GLU A 126 2.29 -9.73 4.94
C GLU A 126 1.43 -8.83 4.05
N VAL A 127 1.87 -8.66 2.80
CA VAL A 127 1.22 -7.81 1.80
C VAL A 127 1.02 -8.59 0.51
N GLU A 128 -0.20 -8.53 -0.04
CA GLU A 128 -0.49 -8.98 -1.39
C GLU A 128 -0.54 -7.78 -2.32
N ILE A 129 0.20 -7.90 -3.41
CA ILE A 129 0.28 -6.92 -4.47
C ILE A 129 -0.57 -7.44 -5.62
N LYS A 130 -1.52 -6.60 -6.05
CA LYS A 130 -2.49 -6.98 -7.06
C LYS A 130 -2.22 -6.45 -8.48
N GLU A 131 -1.01 -5.98 -8.74
CA GLU A 131 -0.64 -5.43 -10.05
C GLU A 131 0.78 -5.84 -10.47
N VAL A 132 0.99 -5.97 -11.77
CA VAL A 132 2.31 -6.21 -12.38
C VAL A 132 3.17 -4.94 -12.34
N GLY A 133 4.50 -5.12 -12.34
CA GLY A 133 5.47 -4.03 -12.50
C GLY A 133 6.66 -4.12 -11.57
N PHE A 134 7.42 -3.03 -11.50
CA PHE A 134 8.54 -2.89 -10.57
C PHE A 134 8.04 -2.39 -9.22
N TRP A 135 8.42 -3.09 -8.15
CA TRP A 135 7.96 -2.78 -6.81
C TRP A 135 9.15 -2.49 -5.89
N LYS A 136 9.10 -1.37 -5.17
CA LYS A 136 10.05 -1.04 -4.12
C LYS A 136 9.44 -1.33 -2.76
N ILE A 137 10.22 -1.91 -1.87
CA ILE A 137 9.89 -2.00 -0.45
C ILE A 137 10.85 -1.06 0.26
N ALA A 138 10.33 0.03 0.81
CA ALA A 138 11.09 1.02 1.53
C ALA A 138 10.68 0.99 3.00
N VAL A 139 11.64 0.77 3.89
CA VAL A 139 11.44 0.84 5.33
C VAL A 139 12.22 2.01 5.92
N GLY A 140 11.59 2.76 6.81
CA GLY A 140 12.24 3.85 7.53
C GLY A 140 11.75 3.98 8.96
N LEU A 141 12.61 4.48 9.83
CA LEU A 141 12.25 4.83 11.19
C LEU A 141 11.45 6.13 11.23
N THR A 142 10.39 6.13 12.03
CA THR A 142 9.68 7.34 12.46
C THR A 142 10.07 7.67 13.90
N GLN A 143 10.31 8.96 14.17
CA GLN A 143 10.63 9.49 15.50
C GLN A 143 9.38 9.69 16.33
#